data_AF-A0A499S3B2-F1
#
_entry.id   AF-A0A499S3B2-F1
#
_cell.length_a   1.000
_cell.length_b   1.000
_cell.length_c   1.000
_cell.angle_alpha   90.00
_cell.angle_beta   90.00
_cell.angle_gamma   90.00
#
_symmetry.space_group_name_H-M   'P 1'
#
loop_
_entity.id
_entity.type
_entity.pdbx_description
1 polymer ?
#
loop_
_entity_poly.entity_id
_entity_poly.type
_entity_poly.pdbx_seq_one_letter_code
_entity_poly.pdbx_strand_id
1 'polypeptide(L)'
;MIMARQLRQLQNSGMFHVQQFIVTSINWRTRKMKNKEKYLTNFSEAKRKKATQKYNIIKPFILGEQSLSSISKSKGIALSTLYRWNKSYKEQGLKGLIYATRADKGTRKIEPKIIDEIERLALMNKRNSIATIHRKITNYCKENNFDIPSYKQIYSVIKAMPKSVIDFSHQGEKYYQNKYDLIQIRESSRPNEIWQADHTLLDIFILDQKGNINRPWLTIIMDDYSRAIAGYFLSFDAPQCSKHSINTTPSNME
;
A
#
# COMPACT_ATOMS: atom_id res chain seq x y z
N MET A 1 7.20 -8.89 2.34
CA MET A 1 8.46 -9.49 2.85
C MET A 1 9.32 -10.10 1.74
N ILE A 2 8.82 -11.00 0.88
CA ILE A 2 9.61 -11.56 -0.26
C ILE A 2 10.03 -10.48 -1.27
N MET A 3 9.16 -9.52 -1.58
CA MET A 3 9.47 -8.41 -2.50
C MET A 3 10.59 -7.47 -2.00
N ALA A 4 10.74 -7.27 -0.69
CA ALA A 4 11.73 -6.35 -0.14
C ALA A 4 13.14 -6.97 -0.07
N ARG A 5 13.23 -8.29 0.11
CA ARG A 5 14.50 -9.02 0.15
C ARG A 5 15.11 -9.18 -1.25
N GLN A 6 14.28 -9.24 -2.28
CA GLN A 6 14.68 -9.36 -3.69
C GLN A 6 15.14 -8.02 -4.29
N LEU A 7 14.62 -6.89 -3.77
CA LEU A 7 15.07 -5.54 -4.14
C LEU A 7 16.50 -5.23 -3.63
N ARG A 8 16.91 -5.82 -2.49
CA ARG A 8 18.21 -5.57 -1.85
C ARG A 8 19.38 -6.32 -2.53
N GLN A 9 19.13 -7.42 -3.24
CA GLN A 9 20.17 -8.14 -4.01
C GLN A 9 20.50 -7.49 -5.36
N LEU A 10 19.63 -6.61 -5.89
CA LEU A 10 19.76 -6.03 -7.22
C LEU A 10 20.41 -4.63 -7.24
N GLN A 11 20.74 -4.06 -6.07
CA GLN A 11 21.41 -2.75 -5.97
C GLN A 11 22.93 -2.79 -6.22
N ASN A 12 23.55 -3.97 -6.29
CA ASN A 12 25.01 -4.12 -6.45
C ASN A 12 25.53 -4.19 -7.90
N SER A 13 24.65 -4.12 -8.91
CA SER A 13 25.05 -4.14 -10.32
C SER A 13 24.56 -2.85 -10.98
N GLY A 14 25.47 -1.89 -11.21
CA GLY A 14 25.22 -0.51 -11.62
C GLY A 14 24.60 -0.27 -13.00
N MET A 15 23.65 -1.09 -13.44
CA MET A 15 22.81 -0.88 -14.61
C MET A 15 21.37 -1.25 -14.23
N PHE A 16 20.39 -0.57 -14.83
CA PHE A 16 18.93 -0.76 -14.67
C PHE A 16 18.25 0.03 -13.55
N HIS A 17 18.29 1.35 -13.66
CA HIS A 17 17.25 2.21 -13.09
C HIS A 17 16.07 2.31 -14.08
N VAL A 18 14.84 2.22 -13.56
CA VAL A 18 13.52 2.36 -14.25
C VAL A 18 12.88 1.07 -14.81
N GLN A 19 13.59 0.15 -15.48
CA GLN A 19 12.92 -1.01 -16.09
C GLN A 19 12.44 -2.09 -15.09
N GLN A 20 13.16 -2.35 -13.99
CA GLN A 20 12.79 -3.44 -13.06
C GLN A 20 11.55 -3.11 -12.20
N PHE A 21 11.28 -1.83 -11.94
CA PHE A 21 10.07 -1.40 -11.25
C PHE A 21 8.82 -1.65 -12.12
N ILE A 22 8.93 -1.52 -13.44
CA ILE A 22 7.85 -1.82 -14.40
C ILE A 22 7.48 -3.31 -14.37
N VAL A 23 8.46 -4.21 -14.24
CA VAL A 23 8.22 -5.66 -14.14
C VAL A 23 7.51 -6.03 -12.83
N THR A 24 7.85 -5.33 -11.73
CA THR A 24 7.23 -5.55 -10.41
C THR A 24 5.81 -4.98 -10.36
N SER A 25 5.54 -3.89 -11.07
CA SER A 25 4.19 -3.33 -11.20
C SER A 25 3.30 -4.14 -12.15
N ILE A 26 3.83 -4.73 -13.22
CA ILE A 26 3.08 -5.69 -14.04
C ILE A 26 2.59 -6.88 -13.19
N ASN A 27 3.38 -7.31 -12.20
CA ASN A 27 3.03 -8.44 -11.33
C ASN A 27 1.90 -8.16 -10.31
N TRP A 28 1.56 -6.90 -9.99
CA TRP A 28 0.38 -6.62 -9.14
C TRP A 28 -0.93 -6.80 -9.90
N ARG A 29 -0.94 -6.54 -11.22
CA ARG A 29 -2.13 -6.74 -12.07
C ARG A 29 -2.50 -8.22 -12.18
N THR A 30 -1.51 -9.09 -12.37
CA THR A 30 -1.70 -10.56 -12.52
C THR A 30 -2.09 -11.24 -11.20
N ARG A 31 -1.56 -10.80 -10.05
CA ARG A 31 -1.79 -11.48 -8.76
C ARG A 31 -3.21 -11.32 -8.20
N LYS A 32 -3.97 -10.32 -8.66
CA LYS A 32 -5.32 -10.03 -8.14
C LYS A 32 -6.44 -10.86 -8.78
N MET A 33 -6.19 -11.52 -9.91
CA MET A 33 -7.27 -12.03 -10.77
C MET A 33 -7.61 -13.53 -10.62
N LYS A 34 -6.76 -14.37 -10.02
CA LYS A 34 -6.92 -15.83 -10.23
C LYS A 34 -7.74 -16.66 -9.23
N ASN A 35 -8.21 -16.16 -8.07
CA ASN A 35 -8.94 -17.07 -7.16
C ASN A 35 -9.91 -16.50 -6.11
N LYS A 36 -10.30 -15.21 -6.16
CA LYS A 36 -11.18 -14.62 -5.13
C LYS A 36 -12.68 -14.85 -5.34
N GLU A 37 -13.13 -15.43 -6.44
CA GLU A 37 -14.57 -15.48 -6.74
C GLU A 37 -15.26 -16.78 -6.33
N LYS A 38 -14.56 -17.77 -5.77
CA LYS A 38 -15.16 -19.09 -5.50
C LYS A 38 -16.01 -19.17 -4.22
N TYR A 39 -15.60 -18.53 -3.12
CA TYR A 39 -16.19 -18.75 -1.79
C TYR A 39 -17.14 -17.64 -1.32
N LEU A 40 -18.18 -18.00 -0.57
CA LEU A 40 -19.14 -17.08 0.06
C LEU A 40 -18.48 -16.04 0.98
N THR A 41 -17.39 -16.41 1.64
CA THR A 41 -16.61 -15.56 2.55
C THR A 41 -15.93 -14.37 1.86
N ASN A 42 -15.75 -14.41 0.54
CA ASN A 42 -15.13 -13.32 -0.22
C ASN A 42 -16.11 -12.17 -0.54
N PHE A 43 -17.39 -12.33 -0.23
CA PHE A 43 -18.40 -11.29 -0.40
C PHE A 43 -18.59 -10.48 0.89
N SER A 44 -18.85 -9.18 0.74
CA SER A 44 -19.15 -8.31 1.88
C SER A 44 -20.37 -8.82 2.67
N GLU A 45 -20.41 -8.53 3.97
CA GLU A 45 -21.51 -8.92 4.85
C GLU A 45 -22.88 -8.45 4.34
N ALA A 46 -22.96 -7.22 3.83
CA ALA A 46 -24.18 -6.70 3.24
C ALA A 46 -24.67 -7.54 2.04
N LYS A 47 -23.76 -8.05 1.21
CA LYS A 47 -24.11 -8.93 0.09
C LYS A 47 -24.57 -10.30 0.58
N ARG A 48 -23.87 -10.87 1.58
CA ARG A 48 -24.24 -12.14 2.22
C ARG A 48 -25.64 -12.05 2.85
N LYS A 49 -25.91 -11.00 3.63
CA LYS A 49 -27.22 -10.75 4.26
C LYS A 49 -28.37 -10.67 3.25
N LYS A 50 -28.17 -9.98 2.13
CA LYS A 50 -29.16 -9.91 1.04
C LYS A 50 -29.42 -11.26 0.39
N ALA A 51 -28.39 -12.08 0.20
CA ALA A 51 -28.57 -13.44 -0.32
C ALA A 51 -29.34 -14.32 0.67
N THR A 52 -29.05 -14.21 1.98
CA THR A 52 -29.80 -14.90 3.04
C THR A 52 -31.27 -14.48 3.07
N GLN A 53 -31.57 -13.19 2.89
CA GLN A 53 -32.95 -12.71 2.79
C GLN A 53 -33.70 -13.35 1.60
N LYS A 54 -33.07 -13.42 0.42
CA LYS A 54 -33.66 -14.11 -0.74
C LYS A 54 -33.86 -15.60 -0.49
N TYR A 55 -32.88 -16.25 0.15
CA TYR A 55 -32.98 -17.66 0.52
C TYR A 55 -34.19 -17.89 1.43
N ASN A 56 -34.38 -17.07 2.46
CA ASN A 56 -35.52 -17.19 3.37
C ASN A 56 -36.88 -17.04 2.67
N ILE A 57 -36.93 -16.31 1.54
CA ILE A 57 -38.15 -16.16 0.74
C ILE A 57 -38.44 -17.45 -0.06
N ILE A 58 -37.42 -18.09 -0.63
CA ILE A 58 -37.60 -19.32 -1.43
C ILE A 58 -37.54 -20.61 -0.59
N LYS A 59 -37.09 -20.52 0.66
CA LYS A 59 -36.95 -21.65 1.59
C LYS A 59 -38.24 -22.49 1.73
N PRO A 60 -39.44 -21.90 1.89
CA PRO A 60 -40.68 -22.69 1.98
C PRO A 60 -40.95 -23.53 0.73
N PHE A 61 -40.58 -23.04 -0.46
CA PHE A 61 -40.70 -23.82 -1.69
C PHE A 61 -39.66 -24.94 -1.77
N ILE A 62 -38.42 -24.69 -1.32
CA ILE A 62 -37.36 -25.69 -1.30
C ILE A 62 -37.71 -26.85 -0.34
N LEU A 63 -38.37 -26.55 0.77
CA LEU A 63 -38.83 -27.54 1.74
C LEU A 63 -40.14 -28.24 1.34
N GLY A 64 -40.76 -27.84 0.22
CA GLY A 64 -42.03 -28.42 -0.27
C GLY A 64 -43.28 -27.90 0.44
N GLU A 65 -43.17 -26.90 1.31
CA GLU A 65 -44.27 -26.36 2.13
C GLU A 65 -45.21 -25.45 1.32
N GLN A 66 -44.70 -24.72 0.34
CA GLN A 66 -45.49 -23.75 -0.44
C GLN A 66 -45.09 -23.73 -1.91
N SER A 67 -46.06 -23.49 -2.81
CA SER A 67 -45.78 -23.24 -4.22
C SER A 67 -45.15 -21.85 -4.44
N LEU A 68 -44.35 -21.69 -5.51
CA LEU A 68 -43.82 -20.37 -5.89
C LEU A 68 -44.93 -19.36 -6.24
N SER A 69 -46.11 -19.83 -6.65
CA SER A 69 -47.28 -18.99 -6.92
C SER A 69 -47.84 -18.38 -5.63
N SER A 70 -47.93 -19.17 -4.56
CA SER A 70 -48.35 -18.70 -3.23
C SER A 70 -47.34 -17.69 -2.65
N ILE A 71 -46.05 -17.94 -2.82
CA ILE A 71 -44.97 -17.02 -2.40
C ILE A 71 -45.02 -15.72 -3.22
N SER A 72 -45.28 -15.81 -4.52
CA SER A 72 -45.43 -14.64 -5.39
C SER A 72 -46.54 -13.71 -4.91
N LYS A 73 -47.72 -14.26 -4.62
CA LYS A 73 -48.88 -13.50 -4.16
C LYS A 73 -48.65 -12.88 -2.77
N SER A 74 -48.10 -13.64 -1.83
CA SER A 74 -47.88 -13.16 -0.45
C SER A 74 -46.77 -12.13 -0.31
N LYS A 75 -45.72 -12.21 -1.14
CA LYS A 75 -44.55 -11.31 -1.07
C LYS A 75 -44.52 -10.23 -2.15
N GLY A 76 -45.44 -10.25 -3.11
CA GLY A 76 -45.47 -9.29 -4.22
C GLY A 76 -44.27 -9.40 -5.17
N ILE A 77 -43.62 -10.56 -5.23
CA ILE A 77 -42.46 -10.80 -6.11
C ILE A 77 -42.94 -11.55 -7.35
N ALA A 78 -42.51 -11.11 -8.54
CA ALA A 78 -42.86 -11.77 -9.79
C ALA A 78 -42.42 -13.25 -9.82
N LEU A 79 -43.31 -14.14 -10.27
CA LEU A 79 -43.06 -15.57 -10.43
C LEU A 79 -41.74 -15.87 -11.16
N SER A 80 -41.46 -15.16 -12.27
CA SER A 80 -40.22 -15.31 -13.05
C SER A 80 -38.96 -15.05 -12.23
N THR A 81 -39.00 -14.11 -11.28
CA THR A 81 -37.88 -13.83 -10.39
C THR A 81 -37.67 -14.95 -9.37
N LEU A 82 -38.75 -15.50 -8.83
CA LEU A 82 -38.69 -16.62 -7.89
C LEU A 82 -38.16 -17.90 -8.57
N TYR A 83 -38.61 -18.20 -9.79
CA TYR A 83 -38.06 -19.29 -10.60
C TYR A 83 -36.57 -19.10 -10.88
N ARG A 84 -36.15 -17.87 -11.25
CA ARG A 84 -34.73 -17.54 -11.46
C ARG A 84 -33.92 -17.74 -10.19
N TRP A 85 -34.39 -17.28 -9.03
CA TRP A 85 -33.70 -17.47 -7.75
C TRP A 85 -33.58 -18.95 -7.38
N ASN A 86 -34.66 -19.72 -7.53
CA ASN A 86 -34.63 -21.17 -7.28
C ASN A 86 -33.64 -21.89 -8.21
N LYS A 87 -33.62 -21.54 -9.51
CA LYS A 87 -32.65 -22.08 -10.46
C LYS A 87 -31.21 -21.75 -10.06
N SER A 88 -30.91 -20.48 -9.79
CA SER A 88 -29.57 -20.06 -9.36
C SER A 88 -29.13 -20.68 -8.03
N TYR A 89 -30.07 -20.91 -7.10
CA TYR A 89 -29.78 -21.60 -5.85
C TYR A 89 -29.48 -23.09 -6.06
N LYS A 90 -30.23 -23.78 -6.93
CA LYS A 90 -29.94 -25.19 -7.27
C LYS A 90 -28.58 -25.38 -7.92
N GLU A 91 -28.16 -24.44 -8.77
CA GLU A 91 -26.89 -24.52 -9.50
C GLU A 91 -25.67 -24.11 -8.65
N GLN A 92 -25.81 -23.11 -7.78
CA GLN A 92 -24.66 -22.45 -7.12
C GLN A 92 -24.83 -22.27 -5.60
N GLY A 93 -25.89 -22.82 -5.00
CA GLY A 93 -26.23 -22.65 -3.60
C GLY A 93 -26.53 -21.19 -3.24
N LEU A 94 -26.26 -20.82 -1.98
CA LEU A 94 -26.48 -19.46 -1.46
C LEU A 94 -25.72 -18.38 -2.25
N LYS A 95 -24.58 -18.74 -2.85
CA LYS A 95 -23.78 -17.86 -3.70
C LYS A 95 -24.55 -17.39 -4.94
N GLY A 96 -25.36 -18.27 -5.55
CA GLY A 96 -26.16 -17.94 -6.74
C GLY A 96 -27.24 -16.87 -6.49
N LEU A 97 -27.61 -16.65 -5.22
CA LEU A 97 -28.58 -15.62 -4.83
C LEU A 97 -27.94 -14.23 -4.63
N ILE A 98 -26.61 -14.17 -4.56
CA ILE A 98 -25.87 -12.91 -4.57
C ILE A 98 -26.04 -12.30 -5.96
N TYR A 99 -26.37 -11.00 -6.03
CA TYR A 99 -26.39 -10.30 -7.32
C TYR A 99 -25.02 -10.41 -7.99
N ALA A 100 -24.97 -11.01 -9.17
CA ALA A 100 -23.81 -10.95 -10.03
C ALA A 100 -23.52 -9.47 -10.32
N THR A 101 -22.31 -9.01 -9.98
CA THR A 101 -21.82 -7.75 -10.50
C THR A 101 -21.69 -7.89 -12.02
N ARG A 102 -22.00 -6.82 -12.76
CA ARG A 102 -21.81 -6.83 -14.20
C ARG A 102 -20.37 -7.22 -14.54
N ALA A 103 -20.19 -8.06 -15.57
CA ALA A 103 -18.90 -8.59 -15.96
C ALA A 103 -17.91 -7.50 -16.40
N ASP A 104 -18.42 -6.38 -16.91
CA ASP A 104 -17.67 -5.19 -17.31
C ASP A 104 -17.38 -4.22 -16.15
N LYS A 105 -17.80 -4.54 -14.93
CA LYS A 105 -17.63 -3.63 -13.80
C LYS A 105 -16.16 -3.52 -13.42
N GLY A 106 -15.55 -2.40 -13.78
CA GLY A 106 -14.14 -2.10 -13.50
C GLY A 106 -13.21 -2.44 -14.65
N THR A 107 -13.71 -3.02 -15.74
CA THR A 107 -12.95 -3.11 -16.99
C THR A 107 -12.94 -1.74 -17.64
N ARG A 108 -11.75 -1.31 -18.08
CA ARG A 108 -11.58 -0.07 -18.83
C ARG A 108 -11.61 -0.43 -20.30
N LYS A 109 -12.48 0.21 -21.08
CA LYS A 109 -12.42 0.18 -22.55
C LYS A 109 -11.28 1.10 -23.02
N ILE A 110 -10.05 0.73 -22.68
CA ILE A 110 -8.83 1.45 -23.02
C ILE A 110 -7.80 0.37 -23.37
N GLU A 111 -7.08 0.56 -24.47
CA GLU A 111 -6.04 -0.37 -24.87
C GLU A 111 -4.92 -0.45 -23.81
N PRO A 112 -4.40 -1.65 -23.47
CA PRO A 112 -3.39 -1.81 -22.42
C PRO A 112 -2.16 -0.91 -22.61
N LYS A 113 -1.70 -0.73 -23.85
CA LYS A 113 -0.57 0.15 -24.18
C LYS A 113 -0.78 1.60 -23.73
N ILE A 114 -2.00 2.12 -23.88
CA ILE A 114 -2.35 3.47 -23.46
C ILE A 114 -2.34 3.56 -21.93
N ILE A 115 -2.81 2.51 -21.23
CA ILE A 115 -2.78 2.47 -19.77
C ILE A 115 -1.32 2.50 -19.27
N ASP A 116 -0.44 1.76 -19.92
CA ASP A 116 0.98 1.72 -19.56
C ASP A 116 1.67 3.08 -19.79
N GLU A 117 1.33 3.78 -20.88
CA GLU A 117 1.84 5.14 -21.11
C GLU A 117 1.26 6.16 -20.11
N ILE A 118 -0.01 6.04 -19.71
CA ILE A 118 -0.59 6.88 -18.64
C ILE A 118 0.17 6.66 -17.34
N GLU A 119 0.43 5.40 -16.96
CA GLU A 119 1.17 5.06 -15.74
C GLU A 119 2.61 5.59 -15.81
N ARG A 120 3.28 5.47 -16.97
CA ARG A 120 4.62 6.02 -17.20
C ARG A 120 4.66 7.54 -16.99
N LEU A 121 3.71 8.27 -17.59
CA LEU A 121 3.63 9.73 -17.48
C LEU A 121 3.28 10.19 -16.06
N ALA A 122 2.52 9.38 -15.31
CA ALA A 122 2.18 9.64 -13.92
C ALA A 122 3.37 9.41 -12.97
N LEU A 123 4.25 8.44 -13.26
CA LEU A 123 5.44 8.11 -12.45
C LEU A 123 6.72 8.84 -12.90
N MET A 124 6.60 9.81 -13.80
CA MET A 124 7.73 10.60 -14.24
C MET A 124 8.20 11.53 -13.11
N ASN A 125 9.52 11.68 -12.96
CA ASN A 125 10.15 12.45 -11.86
C ASN A 125 9.54 13.86 -11.72
N LYS A 126 9.39 14.58 -12.86
CA LYS A 126 8.59 15.80 -12.89
C LYS A 126 7.10 15.45 -12.85
N ARG A 127 6.44 15.82 -11.74
CA ARG A 127 5.01 15.62 -11.54
C ARG A 127 4.20 16.35 -12.61
N ASN A 128 3.60 15.58 -13.52
CA ASN A 128 2.69 16.12 -14.52
C ASN A 128 1.30 16.30 -13.91
N SER A 129 0.63 17.41 -14.22
CA SER A 129 -0.80 17.54 -13.92
C SER A 129 -1.61 16.55 -14.76
N ILE A 130 -2.80 16.15 -14.29
CA ILE A 130 -3.66 15.23 -15.05
C ILE A 130 -4.05 15.83 -16.40
N ALA A 131 -4.23 17.16 -16.48
CA ALA A 131 -4.47 17.86 -17.74
C ALA A 131 -3.28 17.74 -18.71
N THR A 132 -2.05 17.85 -18.19
CA THR A 132 -0.83 17.65 -18.98
C THR A 132 -0.72 16.21 -19.48
N ILE A 133 -1.01 15.22 -18.63
CA ILE A 133 -1.02 13.80 -19.01
C ILE A 133 -2.06 13.57 -20.11
N HIS A 134 -3.27 14.12 -19.95
CA HIS A 134 -4.32 14.00 -20.97
C HIS A 134 -3.85 14.56 -22.32
N ARG A 135 -3.29 15.77 -22.37
CA ARG A 135 -2.75 16.35 -23.61
C ARG A 135 -1.67 15.48 -24.26
N LYS A 136 -0.74 14.94 -23.46
CA LYS A 136 0.31 14.05 -23.96
C LYS A 136 -0.25 12.74 -24.53
N ILE A 137 -1.21 12.13 -23.83
CA ILE A 137 -1.88 10.90 -24.27
C ILE A 137 -2.70 11.15 -25.52
N THR A 138 -3.38 12.30 -25.64
CA THR A 138 -4.10 12.66 -26.87
C THR A 138 -3.16 12.70 -28.07
N ASN A 139 -1.97 13.30 -27.94
CA ASN A 139 -0.99 13.34 -29.02
C ASN A 139 -0.46 11.94 -29.35
N TYR A 140 -0.10 11.17 -28.32
CA TYR A 140 0.35 9.78 -28.48
C TYR A 140 -0.68 8.90 -29.20
N CYS A 141 -1.97 9.01 -28.83
CA CYS A 141 -3.05 8.28 -29.48
C CYS A 141 -3.24 8.70 -30.94
N LYS A 142 -3.11 9.99 -31.26
CA LYS A 142 -3.19 10.49 -32.65
C LYS A 142 -2.05 9.95 -33.51
N GLU A 143 -0.82 9.95 -33.00
CA GLU A 143 0.36 9.46 -33.72
C GLU A 143 0.31 7.94 -33.97
N ASN A 144 -0.26 7.19 -33.03
CA ASN A 144 -0.31 5.72 -33.09
C ASN A 144 -1.69 5.18 -33.52
N ASN A 145 -2.58 6.05 -33.98
CA ASN A 145 -3.92 5.73 -34.48
C ASN A 145 -4.79 4.93 -33.48
N PHE A 146 -4.73 5.30 -32.19
CA PHE A 146 -5.52 4.72 -31.12
C PHE A 146 -6.75 5.58 -30.76
N ASP A 147 -7.78 4.93 -30.21
CA ASP A 147 -8.93 5.63 -29.62
C ASP A 147 -8.50 6.51 -28.44
N ILE A 148 -8.81 7.80 -28.52
CA ILE A 148 -8.41 8.79 -27.52
C ILE A 148 -9.25 8.58 -26.25
N PRO A 149 -8.64 8.28 -25.09
CA PRO A 149 -9.38 8.15 -23.84
C PRO A 149 -9.83 9.52 -23.34
N SER A 150 -11.04 9.57 -22.77
CA SER A 150 -11.53 10.77 -22.10
C SER A 150 -10.71 11.11 -20.85
N TYR A 151 -10.76 12.38 -20.44
CA TYR A 151 -10.16 12.83 -19.18
C TYR A 151 -10.58 11.97 -17.98
N LYS A 152 -11.85 11.58 -17.89
CA LYS A 152 -12.37 10.75 -16.80
C LYS A 152 -11.78 9.35 -16.80
N GLN A 153 -11.55 8.77 -17.98
CA GLN A 153 -10.87 7.49 -18.15
C GLN A 153 -9.42 7.58 -17.65
N ILE A 154 -8.65 8.58 -18.08
CA ILE A 154 -7.27 8.79 -17.61
C ILE A 154 -7.22 9.03 -16.10
N TYR A 155 -8.10 9.90 -15.58
CA TYR A 155 -8.22 10.14 -14.14
C TYR A 155 -8.51 8.85 -13.37
N SER A 156 -9.40 7.99 -13.89
CA SER A 156 -9.71 6.70 -13.26
C SER A 156 -8.51 5.74 -13.26
N VAL A 157 -7.63 5.83 -14.27
CA VAL A 157 -6.36 5.08 -14.35
C VAL A 157 -5.46 5.49 -13.21
N ILE A 158 -5.14 6.78 -13.14
CA ILE A 158 -4.25 7.35 -12.12
C ILE A 158 -4.81 7.12 -10.72
N LYS A 159 -6.12 7.30 -10.51
CA LYS A 159 -6.76 7.11 -9.21
C LYS A 159 -6.70 5.67 -8.69
N ALA A 160 -6.64 4.68 -9.58
CA ALA A 160 -6.53 3.29 -9.17
C ALA A 160 -5.09 2.87 -8.85
N MET A 161 -4.09 3.67 -9.22
CA MET A 161 -2.70 3.39 -8.88
C MET A 161 -2.50 3.52 -7.36
N PRO A 162 -1.68 2.66 -6.74
CA PRO A 162 -1.36 2.79 -5.33
C PRO A 162 -0.68 4.12 -5.05
N LYS A 163 -1.23 4.88 -4.10
CA LYS A 163 -0.66 6.19 -3.69
C LYS A 163 0.81 6.07 -3.25
N SER A 164 1.17 4.95 -2.63
CA SER A 164 2.52 4.68 -2.18
C SER A 164 3.55 4.64 -3.33
N VAL A 165 3.16 4.10 -4.49
CA VAL A 165 4.02 4.07 -5.69
C VAL A 165 4.19 5.46 -6.29
N ILE A 166 3.11 6.26 -6.32
CA ILE A 166 3.16 7.65 -6.79
C ILE A 166 4.04 8.50 -5.86
N ASP A 167 3.84 8.39 -4.55
CA ASP A 167 4.62 9.12 -3.55
C ASP A 167 6.11 8.73 -3.63
N PHE A 168 6.44 7.44 -3.79
CA PHE A 168 7.82 6.98 -4.00
C PHE A 168 8.47 7.61 -5.23
N SER A 169 7.75 7.62 -6.36
CA SER A 169 8.23 8.19 -7.62
C SER A 169 8.56 9.70 -7.52
N HIS A 170 7.77 10.46 -6.75
CA HIS A 170 7.94 11.92 -6.68
C HIS A 170 8.75 12.42 -5.47
N GLN A 171 8.75 11.69 -4.36
CA GLN A 171 9.37 12.12 -3.10
C GLN A 171 10.58 11.25 -2.70
N GLY A 172 10.82 10.17 -3.45
CA GLY A 172 11.94 9.26 -3.22
C GLY A 172 11.74 8.30 -2.07
N GLU A 173 12.80 7.52 -1.82
CA GLU A 173 12.78 6.40 -0.88
C GLU A 173 12.61 6.84 0.57
N LYS A 174 13.33 7.87 1.01
CA LYS A 174 13.28 8.34 2.40
C LYS A 174 11.86 8.76 2.83
N TYR A 175 11.15 9.48 1.96
CA TYR A 175 9.75 9.86 2.22
C TYR A 175 8.84 8.64 2.27
N TYR A 176 9.04 7.70 1.35
CA TYR A 176 8.25 6.47 1.31
C TYR A 176 8.43 5.65 2.58
N GLN A 177 9.67 5.39 3.01
CA GLN A 177 9.97 4.60 4.21
C GLN A 177 9.30 5.22 5.44
N ASN A 178 9.49 6.53 5.66
CA ASN A 178 8.91 7.23 6.80
C ASN A 178 7.38 7.18 6.87
N LYS A 179 6.71 7.11 5.72
CA LYS A 179 5.24 7.21 5.64
C LYS A 179 4.52 5.88 5.51
N TYR A 180 5.14 4.92 4.82
CA TYR A 180 4.52 3.66 4.41
C TYR A 180 5.18 2.44 5.02
N ASP A 181 6.44 2.51 5.43
CA ASP A 181 7.02 1.41 6.18
C ASP A 181 6.45 1.43 7.60
N LEU A 182 6.18 0.22 8.11
CA LEU A 182 5.76 0.01 9.47
C LEU A 182 6.97 0.25 10.37
N ILE A 183 7.19 1.52 10.75
CA ILE A 183 8.12 1.86 11.83
C ILE A 183 7.45 1.40 13.11
N GLN A 184 7.91 0.27 13.65
CA GLN A 184 7.57 -0.09 15.01
C GLN A 184 8.35 0.85 15.94
N ILE A 185 7.72 1.95 16.33
CA ILE A 185 8.22 2.80 17.39
C ILE A 185 8.12 1.96 18.68
N ARG A 186 9.26 1.72 19.32
CA ARG A 186 9.30 1.14 20.66
C ARG A 186 9.32 2.30 21.63
N GLU A 187 8.23 2.48 22.35
CA GLU A 187 8.16 3.43 23.46
C GLU A 187 8.53 2.68 24.74
N SER A 188 9.36 3.30 25.57
CA SER A 188 9.64 2.81 26.90
C SER A 188 8.42 2.99 27.81
N SER A 189 8.18 2.01 28.68
CA SER A 189 7.07 1.99 29.64
C SER A 189 7.48 2.47 31.04
N ARG A 190 8.80 2.52 31.31
CA ARG A 190 9.39 2.94 32.59
C ARG A 190 10.80 3.53 32.39
N PRO A 191 11.30 4.31 33.36
CA PRO A 191 12.68 4.81 33.33
C PRO A 191 13.71 3.69 33.23
N ASN A 192 14.84 3.99 32.59
CA ASN A 192 15.99 3.10 32.37
C ASN A 192 15.72 1.87 31.50
N GLU A 193 14.60 1.82 30.77
CA GLU A 193 14.26 0.69 29.89
C GLU A 193 14.93 0.80 28.51
N ILE A 194 14.94 2.01 27.93
CA ILE A 194 15.53 2.29 26.62
C ILE A 194 16.33 3.57 26.71
N TRP A 195 17.59 3.49 26.30
CA TRP A 195 18.51 4.63 26.27
C TRP A 195 18.80 4.96 24.80
N GLN A 196 18.65 6.24 24.45
CA GLN A 196 18.93 6.76 23.12
C GLN A 196 20.23 7.56 23.18
N ALA A 197 21.11 7.28 22.23
CA ALA A 197 22.32 8.05 22.03
C ALA A 197 22.25 8.72 20.65
N ASP A 198 22.47 10.03 20.62
CA ASP A 198 22.57 10.78 19.38
C ASP A 198 23.83 11.64 19.36
N HIS A 199 24.36 11.87 18.16
CA HIS A 199 25.57 12.66 17.93
C HIS A 199 25.26 13.82 16.98
N THR A 200 25.51 15.04 17.43
CA THR A 200 25.28 16.24 16.64
C THR A 200 26.55 17.07 16.55
N LEU A 201 26.94 17.45 15.33
CA LEU A 201 27.96 18.47 15.12
C LEU A 201 27.39 19.83 15.51
N LEU A 202 27.91 20.44 16.56
CA LEU A 202 27.39 21.71 17.05
C LEU A 202 27.69 22.84 16.06
N ASP A 203 26.80 23.83 16.00
CA ASP A 203 26.96 25.03 15.16
C ASP A 203 27.65 26.16 15.92
N ILE A 204 28.72 25.80 16.64
CA ILE A 204 29.58 26.72 17.38
C ILE A 204 31.04 26.44 17.05
N PHE A 205 31.84 27.50 16.98
CA PHE A 205 33.28 27.40 16.79
C PHE A 205 33.99 27.50 18.14
N ILE A 206 34.89 26.57 18.41
CA ILE A 206 35.68 26.51 19.63
C ILE A 206 37.17 26.43 19.26
N LEU A 207 38.02 27.09 20.03
CA LEU A 207 39.47 26.96 19.94
C LEU A 207 39.91 25.67 20.63
N ASP A 208 40.61 24.80 19.91
CA ASP A 208 41.22 23.60 20.49
C ASP A 208 42.46 23.95 21.34
N GLN A 209 43.01 22.95 22.04
CA GLN A 209 44.22 23.14 22.87
C GLN A 209 45.47 23.51 22.05
N LYS A 210 45.44 23.37 20.72
CA LYS A 210 46.50 23.71 19.78
C LYS A 210 46.26 25.07 19.10
N GLY A 211 45.18 25.78 19.44
CA GLY A 211 44.81 27.07 18.89
C GLY A 211 44.04 27.03 17.57
N ASN A 212 43.60 25.87 17.09
CA ASN A 212 42.81 25.77 15.86
C ASN A 212 41.32 25.99 16.15
N ILE A 213 40.63 26.66 15.23
CA ILE A 213 39.19 26.88 15.29
C ILE A 213 38.47 25.67 14.69
N ASN A 214 37.73 24.94 15.52
CA ASN A 214 37.02 23.72 15.12
C ASN A 214 35.59 23.68 15.67
N ARG A 215 34.73 22.86 15.07
CA ARG A 215 33.38 22.59 15.54
C ARG A 215 33.34 21.27 16.30
N PRO A 216 32.86 21.22 17.56
CA PRO A 216 32.81 19.98 18.31
C PRO A 216 31.56 19.16 17.96
N TRP A 217 31.71 17.84 18.05
CA TRP A 217 30.63 16.87 18.13
C TRP A 217 30.16 16.72 19.57
N LEU A 218 28.86 16.87 19.77
CA LEU A 218 28.17 16.57 21.03
C LEU A 218 27.47 15.23 20.90
N THR A 219 27.81 14.32 21.81
CA THR A 219 27.10 13.07 22.03
C THR A 219 26.25 13.21 23.28
N ILE A 220 24.97 12.89 23.22
CA ILE A 220 24.09 12.86 24.39
C ILE A 220 23.51 11.45 24.52
N ILE A 221 23.50 10.94 25.75
CA ILE A 221 22.80 9.72 26.13
C ILE A 221 21.59 10.12 26.98
N MET A 222 20.40 9.75 26.54
CA MET A 222 19.13 10.15 27.13
C MET A 222 18.24 8.93 27.39
N ASP A 223 17.56 8.92 28.53
CA ASP A 223 16.49 7.97 28.83
C ASP A 223 15.22 8.31 28.02
N ASP A 224 14.67 7.34 27.30
CA ASP A 224 13.52 7.57 26.41
C ASP A 224 12.24 7.93 27.19
N TYR A 225 12.04 7.36 28.38
CA TYR A 225 10.82 7.53 29.18
C TYR A 225 10.79 8.90 29.86
N SER A 226 11.79 9.17 30.68
CA SER A 226 11.88 10.38 31.51
C SER A 226 12.44 11.59 30.78
N ARG A 227 13.07 11.38 29.61
CA ARG A 227 13.86 12.38 28.87
C ARG A 227 15.05 12.94 29.67
N ALA A 228 15.43 12.29 30.76
CA ALA A 228 16.60 12.67 31.53
C ALA A 228 17.87 12.39 30.73
N ILE A 229 18.81 13.35 30.77
CA ILE A 229 20.14 13.18 30.20
C ILE A 229 20.97 12.38 31.20
N ALA A 230 21.35 11.17 30.83
CA ALA A 230 22.19 10.31 31.67
C ALA A 230 23.68 10.64 31.53
N GLY A 231 24.08 11.19 30.38
CA GLY A 231 25.45 11.62 30.14
C GLY A 231 25.61 12.34 28.82
N TYR A 232 26.73 13.03 28.68
CA TYR A 232 27.13 13.67 27.43
C TYR A 232 28.64 13.58 27.24
N PHE A 233 29.09 13.69 26.00
CA PHE A 233 30.49 13.71 25.63
C PHE A 233 30.73 14.71 24.50
N LEU A 234 31.74 15.56 24.65
CA LEU A 234 32.10 16.60 23.68
C LEU A 234 33.50 16.33 23.13
N SER A 235 33.63 16.24 21.82
CA SER A 235 34.92 15.96 21.17
C SER A 235 35.02 16.64 19.80
N PHE A 236 36.23 16.94 19.34
CA PHE A 236 36.47 17.41 17.97
C PHE A 236 36.55 16.27 16.95
N ASP A 237 36.67 15.03 17.42
CA ASP A 237 36.67 13.87 16.54
C ASP A 237 35.25 13.53 16.10
N ALA A 238 35.10 13.15 14.83
CA ALA A 238 33.85 12.57 14.35
C ALA A 238 33.50 11.30 15.16
N PRO A 239 32.21 11.08 15.47
CA PRO A 239 31.77 9.86 16.15
C PRO A 239 32.08 8.66 15.25
N GLN A 240 33.05 7.84 15.66
CA GLN A 240 33.42 6.60 14.97
C GLN A 240 32.89 5.41 15.78
N CYS A 241 32.34 4.40 15.10
CA CYS A 241 31.73 3.22 15.71
C CYS A 241 32.67 2.51 16.73
N SER A 242 33.99 2.57 16.51
CA SER A 242 35.02 1.98 17.37
C SER A 242 35.24 2.68 18.72
N LYS A 243 34.85 3.95 18.88
CA LYS A 243 35.08 4.73 20.12
C LYS A 243 33.94 4.60 21.15
N HIS A 244 32.86 3.90 20.80
CA HIS A 244 31.63 3.81 21.60
C HIS A 244 31.48 2.50 22.39
N SER A 245 32.51 1.65 22.43
CA SER A 245 32.52 0.50 23.35
C SER A 245 32.75 1.02 24.78
N ILE A 246 31.67 1.12 25.55
CA ILE A 246 31.74 1.30 27.00
C ILE A 246 32.44 0.06 27.55
N ASN A 247 33.71 0.19 27.97
CA ASN A 247 34.37 -0.82 28.76
C ASN A 247 33.68 -0.86 30.13
N THR A 248 32.68 -1.72 30.29
CA THR A 248 32.22 -2.12 31.62
C THR A 248 33.29 -3.02 32.22
N THR A 249 34.34 -2.43 32.79
CA THR A 249 35.15 -3.13 33.78
C THR A 249 34.24 -3.40 34.97
N PRO A 250 33.99 -4.67 35.36
CA PRO A 250 33.31 -4.94 36.61
C PRO A 250 34.20 -4.39 37.74
N SER A 251 33.65 -3.53 38.59
CA SER A 251 34.27 -3.23 39.87
C SER A 251 34.36 -4.55 40.63
N ASN A 252 35.58 -5.03 40.87
CA ASN A 252 35.82 -6.13 41.78
C ASN A 252 35.22 -5.76 43.14
N MET A 253 34.31 -6.60 43.62
CA MET A 253 33.92 -6.65 45.02
C MET A 253 35.13 -7.19 45.80
N GLU A 254 35.69 -6.34 46.66
CA GLU A 254 36.26 -6.70 47.96
C GLU A 254 35.78 -5.66 48.98
#